data_AF-A0A060BND8-F1
#
_entry.id   AF-A0A060BND8-F1
#
_cell.length_a   1.000
_cell.length_b   1.000
_cell.length_c   1.000
_cell.angle_alpha   90.00
_cell.angle_beta   90.00
_cell.angle_gamma   90.00
#
_symmetry.space_group_name_H-M   'P 1'
#
loop_
_entity.id
_entity.type
_entity.pdbx_description
1 polymer ?
#
loop_
_entity_poly.entity_id
_entity_poly.type
_entity_poly.pdbx_seq_one_letter_code
_entity_poly.pdbx_strand_id
1 'polypeptide(L)'
;CQILQNGVKSGWAQQYDNDSLIPVKARTFELPGITANETSEILLFLMGINNPSPQVVEAVHCGMKWLNKAQIKGIKLLRTPLTEDKIINHEYPYDLSVVDDAGAKPIWARYYEVTDNTSFMCTRGGKKVWALADVDPERRTGYDWYGYWPEKAYIEI
;
A
#
# COMPACT_ATOMS: atom_id res chain seq x y z
N CYS A 1 14.68 -10.30 0.87
CA CYS A 1 13.73 -9.92 -0.22
C CYS A 1 13.39 -8.42 -0.25
N GLN A 2 14.14 -7.53 0.42
CA GLN A 2 13.87 -6.09 0.29
C GLN A 2 14.13 -5.66 -1.16
N ILE A 3 13.18 -4.95 -1.75
CA ILE A 3 13.21 -4.64 -3.18
C ILE A 3 14.25 -3.55 -3.44
N LEU A 4 15.07 -3.74 -4.48
CA LEU A 4 16.03 -2.74 -4.94
C LEU A 4 15.42 -1.91 -6.07
N GLN A 5 15.37 -0.60 -5.89
CA GLN A 5 15.03 0.36 -6.94
C GLN A 5 16.29 1.13 -7.31
N ASN A 6 16.80 0.94 -8.53
CA ASN A 6 18.01 1.60 -9.02
C ASN A 6 19.20 1.48 -8.05
N GLY A 7 19.41 0.29 -7.48
CA GLY A 7 20.48 0.02 -6.52
C GLY A 7 20.21 0.47 -5.08
N VAL A 8 19.06 1.09 -4.80
CA VAL A 8 18.67 1.54 -3.45
C VAL A 8 17.60 0.63 -2.87
N LYS A 9 17.80 0.15 -1.63
CA LYS A 9 16.80 -0.61 -0.87
C LYS A 9 15.54 0.23 -0.67
N SER A 10 14.38 -0.41 -0.83
CA SER A 10 13.06 0.22 -0.75
C SER A 10 12.16 -0.53 0.24
N GLY A 11 10.88 -0.75 -0.08
CA GLY A 11 9.99 -1.57 0.72
C GLY A 11 10.00 -3.05 0.34
N TRP A 12 8.91 -3.72 0.70
CA TRP A 12 8.64 -5.13 0.39
C TRP A 12 7.30 -5.29 -0.32
N ALA A 13 7.18 -6.37 -1.10
CA ALA A 13 5.93 -6.82 -1.69
C ALA A 13 5.15 -7.69 -0.71
N GLN A 14 3.87 -7.90 -1.00
CA GLN A 14 2.99 -8.73 -0.20
C GLN A 14 3.39 -10.21 -0.21
N GLN A 15 3.90 -10.70 -1.34
CA GLN A 15 4.41 -12.06 -1.46
C GLN A 15 5.50 -12.16 -2.51
N TYR A 16 6.31 -13.20 -2.36
CA TYR A 16 7.46 -13.51 -3.20
C TYR A 16 7.41 -14.97 -3.60
N ASP A 17 7.93 -15.27 -4.79
CA ASP A 17 8.28 -16.63 -5.15
C ASP A 17 9.34 -17.18 -4.18
N ASN A 18 9.20 -18.42 -3.72
CA ASN A 18 10.04 -18.97 -2.65
C ASN A 18 11.48 -19.24 -3.09
N ASP A 19 11.72 -19.42 -4.39
CA ASP A 19 13.04 -19.76 -4.93
C ASP A 19 13.77 -18.52 -5.46
N SER A 20 13.11 -17.75 -6.33
CA SER A 20 13.70 -16.56 -6.96
C SER A 20 13.66 -15.32 -6.08
N LEU A 21 12.80 -15.29 -5.05
CA LEU A 21 12.57 -14.14 -4.18
C LEU A 21 12.11 -12.88 -4.93
N ILE A 22 11.50 -13.06 -6.11
CA ILE A 22 10.92 -11.99 -6.92
C ILE A 22 9.46 -11.77 -6.47
N PRO A 23 8.97 -10.52 -6.40
CA PRO A 23 7.55 -10.24 -6.15
C PRO A 23 6.63 -10.98 -7.13
N VAL A 24 5.60 -11.63 -6.63
CA VAL A 24 4.60 -12.34 -7.44
C VAL A 24 3.18 -11.92 -7.07
N LYS A 25 2.21 -12.25 -7.93
CA LYS A 25 0.78 -11.98 -7.64
C LYS A 25 0.23 -12.99 -6.63
N ALA A 26 -0.84 -12.61 -5.95
CA ALA A 26 -1.67 -13.51 -5.14
C ALA A 26 -3.06 -13.66 -5.78
N ARG A 27 -4.10 -13.04 -5.20
CA ARG A 27 -5.42 -12.96 -5.82
C ARG A 27 -5.37 -12.13 -7.11
N THR A 28 -6.41 -12.21 -7.95
CA THR A 28 -6.44 -11.53 -9.26
C THR A 28 -6.16 -10.04 -9.17
N PHE A 29 -6.57 -9.40 -8.08
CA PHE A 29 -6.40 -7.97 -7.81
C PHE A 29 -5.16 -7.62 -6.96
N GLU A 30 -4.31 -8.60 -6.64
CA GLU A 30 -3.10 -8.42 -5.82
C GLU A 30 -1.87 -8.68 -6.68
N LEU A 31 -1.52 -7.67 -7.48
CA LEU A 31 -0.41 -7.76 -8.43
C LEU A 31 0.94 -7.56 -7.74
N PRO A 32 2.06 -7.98 -8.36
CA PRO A 32 3.38 -7.68 -7.85
C PRO A 32 3.59 -6.16 -7.75
N GLY A 33 4.05 -5.71 -6.60
CA GLY A 33 4.29 -4.30 -6.30
C GLY A 33 4.86 -4.15 -4.90
N ILE A 34 5.49 -3.02 -4.61
CA ILE A 34 5.87 -2.68 -3.24
C ILE A 34 4.59 -2.31 -2.49
N THR A 35 4.40 -2.85 -1.29
CA THR A 35 3.18 -2.64 -0.50
C THR A 35 3.46 -1.86 0.77
N ALA A 36 2.70 -0.79 1.01
CA ALA A 36 2.90 0.07 2.18
C ALA A 36 2.64 -0.68 3.49
N ASN A 37 1.51 -1.40 3.61
CA ASN A 37 1.15 -2.11 4.83
C ASN A 37 2.20 -3.15 5.24
N GLU A 38 2.54 -4.07 4.33
CA GLU A 38 3.50 -5.15 4.65
C GLU A 38 4.91 -4.61 4.87
N THR A 39 5.29 -3.54 4.16
CA THR A 39 6.54 -2.82 4.45
C THR A 39 6.54 -2.30 5.88
N SER A 40 5.44 -1.71 6.36
CA SER A 40 5.35 -1.23 7.74
C SER A 40 5.43 -2.35 8.77
N GLU A 41 4.76 -3.47 8.54
CA GLU A 41 4.82 -4.64 9.45
C GLU A 41 6.23 -5.25 9.51
N ILE A 42 6.89 -5.40 8.35
CA ILE A 42 8.27 -5.90 8.30
C ILE A 42 9.22 -4.94 9.00
N LEU A 43 9.04 -3.62 8.84
CA LEU A 43 9.85 -2.63 9.54
C LEU A 43 9.70 -2.73 11.05
N LEU A 44 8.47 -2.81 11.56
CA LEU A 44 8.22 -3.03 13.00
C LEU A 44 8.90 -4.30 13.51
N PHE A 45 8.79 -5.40 12.77
CA PHE A 45 9.46 -6.64 13.11
C PHE A 45 10.99 -6.47 13.18
N LEU A 46 11.60 -5.84 12.17
CA LEU A 46 13.04 -5.61 12.12
C LEU A 46 13.53 -4.69 13.24
N MET A 47 12.75 -3.66 13.59
CA MET A 47 13.05 -2.74 14.69
C MET A 47 12.98 -3.43 16.07
N GLY A 48 12.21 -4.51 16.20
CA GLY A 48 12.14 -5.32 17.42
C GLY A 48 13.34 -6.27 17.65
N ILE A 49 14.30 -6.33 16.73
CA ILE A 49 15.48 -7.22 16.86
C ILE A 49 16.48 -6.61 17.84
N ASN A 50 16.80 -7.35 18.92
CA ASN A 50 17.86 -6.97 19.85
C ASN A 50 19.25 -7.07 19.20
N ASN A 51 20.09 -6.05 19.38
CA ASN A 51 21.44 -5.94 18.80
C ASN A 51 21.45 -6.23 17.27
N PRO A 52 20.72 -5.43 16.47
CA PRO A 52 20.58 -5.69 15.04
C PRO A 52 21.91 -5.57 14.32
N SER A 53 22.12 -6.41 13.30
CA SER A 53 23.28 -6.28 12.41
C SER A 53 23.24 -4.95 11.63
N PRO A 54 24.40 -4.44 11.16
CA PRO A 54 24.43 -3.26 10.30
C PRO A 54 23.51 -3.36 9.07
N GLN A 55 23.34 -4.57 8.52
CA GLN A 55 22.46 -4.83 7.37
C GLN A 55 20.97 -4.67 7.71
N VAL A 56 20.57 -5.05 8.93
CA VAL A 56 19.19 -4.84 9.42
C VAL A 56 18.95 -3.36 9.65
N VAL A 57 19.89 -2.66 10.27
CA VAL A 57 19.82 -1.20 10.48
C VAL A 57 19.67 -0.47 9.15
N GLU A 58 20.49 -0.82 8.16
CA GLU A 58 20.37 -0.26 6.80
C GLU A 58 19.00 -0.56 6.17
N ALA A 59 18.52 -1.80 6.29
CA ALA A 59 17.21 -2.20 5.76
C ALA A 59 16.07 -1.36 6.34
N VAL A 60 16.10 -1.12 7.65
CA VAL A 60 15.12 -0.28 8.36
C VAL A 60 15.20 1.16 7.86
N HIS A 61 16.38 1.77 7.83
CA HIS A 61 16.52 3.16 7.37
C HIS A 61 16.06 3.34 5.91
N CYS A 62 16.41 2.41 5.03
CA CYS A 62 15.98 2.44 3.64
C CYS A 62 14.46 2.26 3.48
N GLY A 63 13.85 1.34 4.23
CA GLY A 63 12.40 1.15 4.21
C GLY A 63 11.64 2.35 4.77
N MET A 64 12.10 2.96 5.86
CA MET A 64 11.52 4.20 6.40
C MET A 64 11.65 5.37 5.42
N LYS A 65 12.81 5.49 4.75
CA LYS A 65 13.02 6.49 3.69
C LYS A 65 12.06 6.26 2.51
N TRP A 66 11.82 5.00 2.14
CA TRP A 66 10.85 4.66 1.11
C TRP A 66 9.42 5.02 1.53
N LEU A 67 8.98 4.67 2.74
CA LEU A 67 7.67 5.04 3.26
C LEU A 67 7.46 6.56 3.24
N ASN A 68 8.48 7.34 3.61
CA ASN A 68 8.40 8.80 3.56
C ASN A 68 8.24 9.31 2.12
N LYS A 69 8.93 8.70 1.14
CA LYS A 69 8.79 9.05 -0.28
C LYS A 69 7.44 8.64 -0.86
N ALA A 70 6.88 7.52 -0.40
CA ALA A 70 5.64 6.94 -0.93
C ALA A 70 4.36 7.64 -0.43
N GLN A 71 4.49 8.60 0.50
CA GLN A 71 3.37 9.40 1.00
C GLN A 71 2.63 10.11 -0.11
N ILE A 72 1.30 10.05 -0.04
CA ILE A 72 0.39 10.84 -0.85
C ILE A 72 -0.21 11.91 0.07
N LYS A 73 -0.01 13.18 -0.28
CA LYS A 73 -0.46 14.33 0.50
C LYS A 73 -1.57 15.05 -0.24
N GLY A 74 -2.39 15.80 0.50
CA GLY A 74 -3.41 16.65 -0.11
C GLY A 74 -4.67 15.92 -0.57
N ILE A 75 -4.85 14.65 -0.19
CA ILE A 75 -6.04 13.87 -0.51
C ILE A 75 -6.58 13.14 0.72
N LYS A 76 -7.87 12.79 0.69
CA LYS A 76 -8.50 11.85 1.63
C LYS A 76 -9.52 10.97 0.92
N LEU A 77 -9.89 9.87 1.59
CA LEU A 77 -11.03 9.05 1.17
C LEU A 77 -12.34 9.61 1.74
N LEU A 78 -13.31 9.83 0.85
CA LEU A 78 -14.68 10.19 1.21
C LEU A 78 -15.59 8.98 1.04
N ARG A 79 -16.32 8.64 2.09
CA ARG A 79 -17.43 7.68 2.06
C ARG A 79 -18.72 8.41 1.73
N THR A 80 -19.37 8.04 0.63
CA THR A 80 -20.66 8.59 0.22
C THR A 80 -21.74 7.52 0.38
N PRO A 81 -22.74 7.70 1.27
CA PRO A 81 -23.83 6.74 1.41
C PRO A 81 -24.54 6.47 0.09
N LEU A 82 -24.89 5.21 -0.14
CA LEU A 82 -25.65 4.79 -1.32
C LEU A 82 -27.14 4.71 -0.99
N THR A 83 -27.98 4.93 -2.00
CA THR A 83 -29.41 4.62 -1.93
C THR A 83 -29.61 3.11 -2.00
N GLU A 84 -30.69 2.59 -1.41
CA GLU A 84 -30.96 1.15 -1.30
C GLU A 84 -30.83 0.40 -2.63
N ASP A 85 -31.31 0.99 -3.72
CA ASP A 85 -31.25 0.44 -5.09
C ASP A 85 -29.83 0.33 -5.66
N LYS A 86 -28.85 1.03 -5.08
CA LYS A 86 -27.45 1.05 -5.49
C LYS A 86 -26.53 0.25 -4.57
N ILE A 87 -27.04 -0.23 -3.44
CA ILE A 87 -26.25 -1.04 -2.50
C ILE A 87 -25.98 -2.41 -3.13
N ILE A 88 -24.71 -2.67 -3.42
CA ILE A 88 -24.24 -3.97 -3.94
C ILE A 88 -23.73 -4.90 -2.83
N ASN A 89 -23.43 -4.36 -1.65
CA ASN A 89 -23.03 -5.10 -0.46
C ASN A 89 -23.52 -4.34 0.78
N HIS A 90 -24.41 -4.94 1.57
CA HIS A 90 -24.97 -4.31 2.78
C HIS A 90 -23.95 -4.13 3.90
N GLU A 91 -22.80 -4.81 3.86
CA GLU A 91 -21.67 -4.54 4.77
C GLU A 91 -21.02 -3.18 4.47
N TYR A 92 -21.08 -2.73 3.22
CA TYR A 92 -20.52 -1.47 2.74
C TYR A 92 -21.59 -0.64 2.00
N PRO A 93 -22.58 -0.06 2.72
CA PRO A 93 -23.69 0.69 2.12
C PRO A 93 -23.28 2.11 1.67
N TYR A 94 -22.09 2.24 1.11
CA TYR A 94 -21.46 3.48 0.67
C TYR A 94 -20.51 3.21 -0.50
N ASP A 95 -20.18 4.24 -1.27
CA ASP A 95 -19.07 4.24 -2.21
C ASP A 95 -17.87 5.00 -1.62
N LEU A 96 -16.67 4.74 -2.16
CA LEU A 96 -15.44 5.45 -1.81
C LEU A 96 -14.96 6.29 -2.99
N SER A 97 -14.57 7.53 -2.69
CA SER A 97 -13.93 8.43 -3.66
C SER A 97 -12.71 9.10 -3.04
N VAL A 98 -11.75 9.46 -3.90
CA VAL A 98 -10.63 10.33 -3.50
C VAL A 98 -11.08 11.77 -3.68
N VAL A 99 -10.89 12.59 -2.66
CA VAL A 99 -11.15 14.03 -2.72
C VAL A 99 -9.94 14.82 -2.27
N ASP A 100 -9.75 16.00 -2.85
CA ASP A 100 -8.68 16.91 -2.47
C ASP A 100 -8.95 17.48 -1.07
N ASP A 101 -7.91 17.48 -0.24
CA ASP A 101 -7.89 18.07 1.09
C ASP A 101 -6.44 18.40 1.47
N ALA A 102 -6.05 19.66 1.29
CA ALA A 102 -4.70 20.14 1.57
C ALA A 102 -4.30 19.99 3.06
N GLY A 103 -5.27 19.87 3.97
CA GLY A 103 -5.05 19.67 5.40
C GLY A 103 -5.05 18.20 5.82
N ALA A 104 -5.34 17.26 4.91
CA ALA A 104 -5.34 15.84 5.22
C ALA A 104 -3.93 15.35 5.57
N LYS A 105 -3.87 14.51 6.60
CA LYS A 105 -2.65 13.79 6.95
C LYS A 105 -2.20 12.89 5.77
N PRO A 106 -0.88 12.64 5.59
CA PRO A 106 -0.39 11.78 4.53
C PRO A 106 -1.07 10.41 4.55
N ILE A 107 -1.46 9.93 3.38
CA ILE A 107 -2.03 8.60 3.17
C ILE A 107 -1.11 7.82 2.24
N TRP A 108 -1.17 6.49 2.26
CA TRP A 108 -0.43 5.63 1.35
C TRP A 108 -1.38 4.82 0.51
N ALA A 109 -1.05 4.60 -0.75
CA ALA A 109 -1.66 3.55 -1.54
C ALA A 109 -1.22 2.18 -1.02
N ARG A 110 -2.00 1.14 -1.32
CA ARG A 110 -1.63 -0.22 -0.95
C ARG A 110 -0.50 -0.76 -1.81
N TYR A 111 -0.49 -0.45 -3.11
CA TYR A 111 0.51 -0.92 -4.07
C TYR A 111 1.21 0.22 -4.79
N TYR A 112 2.50 0.01 -5.05
CA TYR A 112 3.36 0.90 -5.81
C TYR A 112 4.17 0.09 -6.82
N GLU A 113 4.38 0.65 -8.00
CA GLU A 113 5.24 0.05 -9.03
C GLU A 113 6.66 -0.14 -8.51
N VAL A 114 7.23 -1.32 -8.80
CA VAL A 114 8.60 -1.66 -8.41
C VAL A 114 9.62 -0.75 -9.09
N THR A 115 9.30 -0.19 -10.26
CA THR A 115 10.23 0.62 -11.04
C THR A 115 10.33 2.07 -10.56
N ASP A 116 9.20 2.72 -10.32
CA ASP A 116 9.17 4.19 -10.13
C ASP A 116 8.38 4.66 -8.92
N ASN A 117 7.68 3.77 -8.21
CA ASN A 117 6.76 4.10 -7.11
C ASN A 117 5.49 4.83 -7.54
N THR A 118 5.06 4.68 -8.79
CA THR A 118 3.70 5.06 -9.17
C THR A 118 2.71 4.18 -8.41
N SER A 119 1.82 4.79 -7.62
CA SER A 119 0.77 4.04 -6.93
C SER A 119 -0.22 3.46 -7.94
N PHE A 120 -0.68 2.24 -7.70
CA PHE A 120 -1.70 1.62 -8.55
C PHE A 120 -2.73 0.84 -7.72
N MET A 121 -3.86 0.60 -8.38
CA MET A 121 -4.94 -0.25 -7.91
C MET A 121 -5.19 -1.33 -8.97
N CYS A 122 -6.13 -2.23 -8.70
CA CYS A 122 -6.45 -3.30 -9.62
C CYS A 122 -7.94 -3.58 -9.63
N THR A 123 -8.48 -3.80 -10.83
CA THR A 123 -9.85 -4.29 -10.99
C THR A 123 -9.95 -5.74 -10.55
N ARG A 124 -11.18 -6.22 -10.33
CA ARG A 124 -11.47 -7.63 -10.04
C ARG A 124 -10.90 -8.56 -11.10
N GLY A 125 -10.92 -8.11 -12.36
CA GLY A 125 -10.38 -8.80 -13.53
C GLY A 125 -8.86 -8.80 -13.66
N GLY A 126 -8.14 -8.20 -12.71
CA GLY A 126 -6.67 -8.17 -12.73
C GLY A 126 -6.06 -7.08 -13.63
N LYS A 127 -6.86 -6.09 -14.04
CA LYS A 127 -6.36 -4.94 -14.79
C LYS A 127 -5.81 -3.91 -13.84
N LYS A 128 -4.53 -3.56 -14.00
CA LYS A 128 -3.92 -2.42 -13.29
C LYS A 128 -4.61 -1.11 -13.71
N VAL A 129 -4.98 -0.31 -12.72
CA VAL A 129 -5.59 1.02 -12.89
C VAL A 129 -4.94 2.02 -11.95
N TRP A 130 -5.11 3.32 -12.21
CA TRP A 130 -4.33 4.37 -11.57
C TRP A 130 -5.16 5.30 -10.68
N ALA A 131 -6.49 5.26 -10.79
CA ALA A 131 -7.41 6.01 -9.96
C ALA A 131 -8.42 5.10 -9.28
N LEU A 132 -8.85 5.47 -8.06
CA LEU A 132 -9.80 4.66 -7.29
C LEU A 132 -11.15 4.54 -8.01
N ALA A 133 -11.52 5.58 -8.76
CA ALA A 133 -12.73 5.62 -9.58
C ALA A 133 -12.76 4.56 -10.70
N ASP A 134 -11.59 4.03 -11.10
CA ASP A 134 -11.47 2.99 -12.13
C ASP A 134 -11.55 1.57 -11.54
N VAL A 135 -11.61 1.42 -10.22
CA VAL A 135 -11.80 0.13 -9.54
C VAL A 135 -13.28 -0.23 -9.52
N ASP A 136 -13.61 -1.50 -9.75
CA ASP A 136 -14.98 -2.01 -9.68
C ASP A 136 -15.61 -1.66 -8.33
N PRO A 137 -16.89 -1.22 -8.29
CA PRO A 137 -17.52 -0.76 -7.04
C PRO A 137 -17.41 -1.76 -5.87
N GLU A 138 -17.48 -3.07 -6.10
CA GLU A 138 -17.40 -4.07 -5.03
C GLU A 138 -15.97 -4.29 -4.50
N ARG A 139 -14.95 -3.97 -5.31
CA ARG A 139 -13.54 -3.96 -4.89
C ARG A 139 -13.11 -2.62 -4.33
N ARG A 140 -13.76 -1.53 -4.74
CA ARG A 140 -13.45 -0.18 -4.26
C ARG A 140 -13.75 -0.05 -2.77
N THR A 141 -14.83 -0.69 -2.31
CA THR A 141 -15.33 -0.60 -0.92
C THR A 141 -14.98 -1.83 -0.08
N GLY A 142 -14.86 -3.01 -0.70
CA GLY A 142 -14.53 -4.27 -0.02
C GLY A 142 -13.03 -4.58 0.07
N TYR A 143 -12.15 -3.63 -0.27
CA TYR A 143 -10.71 -3.77 -0.16
C TYR A 143 -10.04 -2.41 0.03
N ASP A 144 -9.16 -2.30 1.02
CA ASP A 144 -8.46 -1.04 1.29
C ASP A 144 -7.34 -0.82 0.27
N TRP A 145 -7.56 0.12 -0.65
CA TRP A 145 -6.58 0.58 -1.63
C TRP A 145 -5.70 1.71 -1.13
N TYR A 146 -6.15 2.42 -0.10
CA TYR A 146 -5.37 3.43 0.60
C TYR A 146 -5.50 3.24 2.10
N GLY A 147 -4.49 3.66 2.86
CA GLY A 147 -4.50 3.54 4.30
C GLY A 147 -3.40 4.33 4.99
N TYR A 148 -3.50 4.34 6.31
CA TYR A 148 -2.57 5.02 7.22
C TYR A 148 -1.65 4.03 7.94
N TRP A 149 -1.54 2.79 7.44
CA TRP A 149 -0.76 1.72 8.06
C TRP A 149 0.68 2.12 8.40
N PRO A 150 1.39 2.92 7.57
CA PRO A 150 2.74 3.36 7.90
C PRO A 150 2.89 4.25 9.12
N GLU A 151 1.84 4.91 9.61
CA GLU A 151 1.92 5.81 10.78
C GLU A 151 2.52 5.11 12.00
N LYS A 152 2.21 3.83 12.22
CA LYS A 152 2.76 3.03 13.33
C LYS A 152 4.29 2.92 13.31
N ALA A 153 4.90 2.90 12.13
CA ALA A 153 6.35 2.79 11.99
C ALA A 153 7.08 4.10 12.32
N TYR A 154 6.38 5.23 12.41
CA TYR A 154 6.94 6.53 12.79
C TYR A 154 6.86 6.82 14.29
N ILE A 155 6.02 6.08 15.04
CA ILE A 155 5.82 6.29 16.49
C ILE A 155 6.88 5.52 17.31
N GLU A 156 7.41 4.43 16.76
CA GLU A 156 8.39 3.53 17.40
C GLU A 156 9.86 3.96 17.19
N ILE A 157 10.10 5.23 16.81
CA ILE A 157 11.45 5.79 16.60
C ILE A 157 11.84 6.69 17.78
#